data_AF-A0A2D5UEK0-F1
#
_entry.id   AF-A0A2D5UEK0-F1
#
_cell.length_a   1.000
_cell.length_b   1.000
_cell.length_c   1.000
_cell.angle_alpha   90.00
_cell.angle_beta   90.00
_cell.angle_gamma   90.00
#
_symmetry.space_group_name_H-M   'P 1'
#
loop_
_entity.id
_entity.type
_entity.pdbx_description
1 polymer ?
#
loop_
_entity_poly.entity_id
_entity_poly.type
_entity_poly.pdbx_seq_one_letter_code
_entity_poly.pdbx_strand_id
1 'polypeptide(L)'
;MKDIPTIYVGYDPREDEPFEVLKYTALKHASGPLNVYPIKQHLMRRIGLYRRAWQLGSSSLPSPKNDSDIQHRDIFDGMPFATDFSFSRFLTPFLHRLEGWALFMDCDMYFRSDPLELFEKYNDPKYAVYCVKHDHTQASEETHKMYGNEQYQFSRKNWSSVVMYNCGHEGHHNLTVDDVSTKSGRWLHNFKWLDDDTIGDLPEEWNWLDGHSSADIDAKNVHFTRGGPWFRGQIWEPLDEQSEVYAQEWEALKEKMKSAAG
;
A
#
# COMPACT_ATOMS: atom_id res chain seq x y z
N MET A 1 0.70 -21.72 20.58
CA MET A 1 -0.10 -20.48 20.52
C MET A 1 -0.35 -20.20 19.05
N LYS A 2 -1.58 -19.84 18.64
CA LYS A 2 -1.79 -19.33 17.28
C LYS A 2 -1.07 -17.97 17.18
N ASP A 3 -0.32 -17.75 16.11
CA ASP A 3 0.28 -16.44 15.86
C ASP A 3 -0.84 -15.39 15.69
N ILE A 4 -0.60 -14.20 16.23
CA ILE A 4 -1.55 -13.09 16.15
C ILE A 4 -1.46 -12.52 14.72
N PRO A 5 -2.60 -12.41 13.99
CA PRO A 5 -2.66 -11.75 12.68
C PRO A 5 -1.93 -10.41 12.68
N THR A 6 -1.14 -10.16 11.65
CA THR A 6 -0.24 -9.01 11.60
C THR A 6 -0.38 -8.26 10.28
N ILE A 7 -0.59 -6.96 10.37
CA ILE A 7 -0.62 -6.01 9.26
C ILE A 7 0.67 -5.18 9.31
N TYR A 8 1.37 -5.14 8.19
CA TYR A 8 2.48 -4.22 7.94
C TYR A 8 2.03 -3.11 7.00
N VAL A 9 2.28 -1.86 7.38
CA VAL A 9 1.82 -0.70 6.61
C VAL A 9 3.00 0.03 5.99
N GLY A 10 2.94 0.32 4.70
CA GLY A 10 3.87 1.22 4.03
C GLY A 10 3.81 2.60 4.68
N TYR A 11 4.93 3.10 5.21
CA TYR A 11 4.94 4.32 6.00
C TYR A 11 5.79 5.41 5.35
N ASP A 12 5.17 6.57 5.13
CA ASP A 12 5.82 7.82 4.77
C ASP A 12 5.57 8.84 5.90
N PRO A 13 6.60 9.49 6.47
CA PRO A 13 6.40 10.49 7.52
C PRO A 13 5.51 11.67 7.11
N ARG A 14 5.37 11.92 5.79
CA ARG A 14 4.48 12.96 5.25
C ARG A 14 3.00 12.55 5.31
N GLU A 15 2.74 11.26 5.48
CA GLU A 15 1.41 10.62 5.48
C GLU A 15 1.12 9.94 6.84
N ASP A 16 1.57 10.57 7.92
CA ASP A 16 1.36 10.05 9.29
C ASP A 16 -0.13 10.07 9.69
N GLU A 17 -0.89 11.11 9.32
CA GLU A 17 -2.32 11.21 9.60
C GLU A 17 -3.13 10.05 8.98
N PRO A 18 -3.02 9.75 7.67
CA PRO A 18 -3.72 8.60 7.10
C PRO A 18 -3.24 7.25 7.67
N PHE A 19 -1.95 7.09 7.98
CA PHE A 19 -1.46 5.89 8.68
C PHE A 19 -2.16 5.66 10.03
N GLU A 20 -2.26 6.70 10.87
CA GLU A 20 -2.91 6.57 12.18
C GLU A 20 -4.41 6.26 12.02
N VAL A 21 -5.10 6.84 11.04
CA VAL A 21 -6.50 6.50 10.74
C VAL A 21 -6.65 5.05 10.28
N LEU A 22 -5.78 4.56 9.40
CA LEU A 22 -5.76 3.16 8.98
C LEU A 22 -5.59 2.23 10.19
N LYS A 23 -4.59 2.52 11.03
CA LYS A 23 -4.33 1.73 12.24
C LYS A 23 -5.51 1.75 13.21
N TYR A 24 -6.11 2.91 13.43
CA TYR A 24 -7.30 3.05 14.28
C TYR A 24 -8.47 2.22 13.74
N THR A 25 -8.77 2.31 12.45
CA THR A 25 -9.87 1.58 11.82
C THR A 25 -9.64 0.07 11.82
N ALA A 26 -8.42 -0.38 11.53
CA ALA A 26 -8.05 -1.79 11.61
C ALA A 26 -8.33 -2.36 13.01
N LEU A 27 -7.85 -1.69 14.06
CA LEU A 27 -8.04 -2.14 15.45
C LEU A 27 -9.49 -2.02 15.92
N LYS A 28 -10.22 -0.99 15.47
CA LYS A 28 -11.61 -0.77 15.81
C LYS A 28 -12.54 -1.85 15.25
N HIS A 29 -12.29 -2.29 14.02
CA HIS A 29 -13.13 -3.27 13.33
C HIS A 29 -12.68 -4.73 13.57
N ALA A 30 -11.46 -4.95 14.06
CA ALA A 30 -10.96 -6.29 14.36
C ALA A 30 -11.83 -7.01 15.41
N SER A 31 -12.31 -8.21 15.09
CA SER A 31 -13.06 -9.05 16.05
C SER A 31 -12.16 -9.75 17.09
N GLY A 32 -10.84 -9.59 16.99
CA GLY A 32 -9.86 -10.23 17.85
C GLY A 32 -8.50 -9.53 17.86
N PRO A 33 -7.50 -10.11 18.53
CA PRO A 33 -6.15 -9.55 18.58
C PRO A 33 -5.55 -9.37 17.18
N LEU A 34 -5.01 -8.18 16.93
CA LEU A 34 -4.42 -7.78 15.66
C LEU A 34 -3.19 -6.91 15.92
N ASN A 35 -2.08 -7.21 15.26
CA ASN A 35 -0.90 -6.36 15.24
C ASN A 35 -0.93 -5.44 14.01
N VAL A 36 -0.56 -4.18 14.17
CA VAL A 36 -0.41 -3.22 13.07
C VAL A 36 0.92 -2.47 13.23
N TYR A 37 1.83 -2.64 12.27
CA TYR A 37 3.18 -2.08 12.33
C TYR A 37 3.54 -1.27 11.07
N PRO A 38 4.06 -0.04 11.22
CA PRO A 38 4.58 0.70 10.08
C PRO A 38 5.96 0.18 9.65
N ILE A 39 6.18 0.02 8.35
CA ILE A 39 7.50 -0.29 7.78
C ILE A 39 8.30 1.02 7.61
N LYS A 40 8.91 1.47 8.70
CA LYS A 40 9.71 2.72 8.71
C LYS A 40 11.06 2.50 8.03
N GLN A 41 11.26 3.14 6.89
CA GLN A 41 12.44 2.91 6.05
C GLN A 41 13.79 3.16 6.77
N HIS A 42 13.89 4.21 7.59
CA HIS A 42 15.11 4.50 8.36
C HIS A 42 15.48 3.38 9.35
N LEU A 43 14.48 2.70 9.94
CA LEU A 43 14.70 1.54 10.79
C LEU A 43 15.16 0.35 9.95
N MET A 44 14.52 0.10 8.80
CA MET A 44 14.89 -0.99 7.90
C MET A 44 16.33 -0.86 7.39
N ARG A 45 16.77 0.37 7.11
CA ARG A 45 18.17 0.69 6.78
C ARG A 45 19.10 0.39 7.95
N ARG A 46 18.75 0.87 9.15
CA ARG A 46 19.56 0.68 10.36
C ARG A 46 19.79 -0.79 10.70
N ILE A 47 18.78 -1.64 10.51
CA ILE A 47 18.87 -3.10 10.77
C ILE A 47 19.36 -3.89 9.55
N GLY A 48 19.67 -3.21 8.43
CA GLY A 48 20.30 -3.81 7.26
C GLY A 48 19.37 -4.53 6.28
N LEU A 49 18.04 -4.43 6.46
CA LEU A 49 17.01 -5.04 5.59
C LEU A 49 16.68 -4.20 4.34
N TYR A 50 17.05 -2.92 4.31
CA TYR A 50 16.78 -2.06 3.15
C TYR A 50 17.98 -1.19 2.81
N ARG A 51 18.40 -1.20 1.54
CA ARG A 51 19.62 -0.49 1.10
C ARG A 51 19.46 0.19 -0.26
N ARG A 52 18.25 0.19 -0.84
CA ARG A 52 18.01 0.85 -2.13
C ARG A 52 18.47 2.30 -2.08
N ALA A 53 19.34 2.69 -2.99
CA ALA A 53 19.80 4.07 -3.09
C ALA A 53 18.89 4.87 -4.01
N TRP A 54 18.87 6.18 -3.84
CA TRP A 54 18.20 7.12 -4.72
C TRP A 54 19.16 8.25 -5.08
N GLN A 55 18.96 8.82 -6.26
CA GLN A 55 19.55 10.09 -6.59
C GLN A 55 18.83 11.15 -5.77
N LEU A 56 19.58 11.86 -4.91
CA LEU A 56 19.03 12.95 -4.10
C LEU A 56 18.53 14.05 -5.02
N GLY A 57 17.29 14.45 -4.79
CA GLY A 57 16.65 15.60 -5.39
C GLY A 57 16.25 16.59 -4.29
N SER A 58 15.86 17.82 -4.65
CA SER A 58 15.61 18.88 -3.65
C SER A 58 14.20 18.89 -3.09
N SER A 59 13.27 18.09 -3.63
CA SER A 59 11.87 18.23 -3.27
C SER A 59 11.58 17.55 -1.92
N SER A 60 11.55 18.37 -0.86
CA SER A 60 10.85 18.07 0.39
C SER A 60 9.34 17.91 0.18
N LEU A 61 8.85 18.33 -1.00
CA LEU A 61 7.52 18.08 -1.47
C LEU A 61 7.48 16.90 -2.45
N PRO A 62 6.33 16.28 -2.59
CA PRO A 62 6.19 15.17 -3.52
C PRO A 62 6.25 15.55 -5.01
N SER A 63 6.16 16.84 -5.39
CA SER A 63 6.28 17.36 -6.78
C SER A 63 7.43 18.36 -6.93
N PRO A 64 8.11 18.43 -8.10
CA PRO A 64 9.03 19.52 -8.44
C PRO A 64 8.34 20.88 -8.38
N LYS A 65 8.90 21.86 -7.67
CA LYS A 65 8.45 23.26 -7.75
C LYS A 65 8.89 23.97 -9.03
N ASN A 66 9.94 23.48 -9.68
CA ASN A 66 10.52 24.03 -10.91
C ASN A 66 11.50 23.00 -11.55
N ASP A 67 12.02 23.32 -12.74
CA ASP A 67 12.92 22.43 -13.50
C ASP A 67 14.25 22.09 -12.78
N SER A 68 14.63 22.86 -11.76
CA SER A 68 15.79 22.56 -10.90
C SER A 68 15.44 21.71 -9.67
N ASP A 69 14.15 21.51 -9.38
CA ASP A 69 13.64 20.77 -8.23
C ASP A 69 13.33 19.31 -8.59
N ILE A 70 14.37 18.53 -8.89
CA ILE A 70 14.17 17.11 -9.20
C ILE A 70 13.63 16.35 -7.97
N GLN A 71 12.64 15.48 -8.17
CA GLN A 71 12.22 14.49 -7.17
C GLN A 71 13.34 13.46 -6.93
N HIS A 72 13.27 12.75 -5.80
CA HIS A 72 14.07 11.53 -5.61
C HIS A 72 13.81 10.55 -6.75
N ARG A 73 14.86 10.20 -7.48
CA ARG A 73 14.80 9.18 -8.54
C ARG A 73 15.52 7.93 -8.10
N ASP A 74 14.96 6.79 -8.46
CA ASP A 74 15.57 5.50 -8.27
C ASP A 74 16.81 5.37 -9.15
N ILE A 75 17.95 5.03 -8.54
CA ILE A 75 19.19 4.85 -9.30
C ILE A 75 19.14 3.60 -10.19
N PHE A 76 18.23 2.65 -9.90
CA PHE A 76 18.19 1.35 -10.58
C PHE A 76 17.30 1.34 -11.82
N ASP A 77 16.23 2.15 -11.85
CA ASP A 77 15.35 2.24 -13.02
C ASP A 77 15.07 3.69 -13.49
N GLY A 78 15.63 4.70 -12.83
CA GLY A 78 15.52 6.11 -13.21
C GLY A 78 14.15 6.74 -12.93
N MET A 79 13.22 5.98 -12.36
CA MET A 79 11.85 6.43 -12.11
C MET A 79 11.75 7.25 -10.81
N PRO A 80 10.82 8.20 -10.73
CA PRO A 80 10.57 8.95 -9.49
C PRO A 80 10.00 8.04 -8.39
N PHE A 81 10.45 8.24 -7.15
CA PHE A 81 9.80 7.65 -5.98
C PHE A 81 8.52 8.42 -5.67
N ALA A 82 7.36 7.75 -5.82
CA ALA A 82 6.10 8.34 -5.41
C ALA A 82 5.99 8.46 -3.87
N THR A 83 6.40 7.41 -3.14
CA THR A 83 6.41 7.36 -1.67
C THR A 83 7.64 6.62 -1.13
N ASP A 84 8.03 6.90 0.11
CA ASP A 84 9.19 6.27 0.77
C ASP A 84 9.05 4.74 0.96
N PHE A 85 7.82 4.22 0.87
CA PHE A 85 7.49 2.82 1.06
C PHE A 85 7.26 2.03 -0.24
N SER A 86 7.46 2.65 -1.41
CA SER A 86 7.22 2.03 -2.73
C SER A 86 7.78 0.61 -2.84
N PHE A 87 8.97 0.35 -2.29
CA PHE A 87 9.61 -0.96 -2.31
C PHE A 87 9.69 -1.66 -0.94
N SER A 88 9.56 -0.94 0.17
CA SER A 88 9.63 -1.56 1.50
C SER A 88 8.48 -2.54 1.75
N ARG A 89 7.38 -2.42 0.99
CA ARG A 89 6.27 -3.37 0.96
C ARG A 89 6.67 -4.83 0.68
N PHE A 90 7.74 -5.02 -0.09
CA PHE A 90 8.26 -6.35 -0.44
C PHE A 90 9.16 -6.94 0.65
N LEU A 91 9.37 -6.21 1.76
CA LEU A 91 10.04 -6.75 2.94
C LEU A 91 9.10 -7.58 3.82
N THR A 92 7.79 -7.55 3.58
CA THR A 92 6.76 -8.19 4.42
C THR A 92 7.07 -9.66 4.75
N PRO A 93 7.43 -10.54 3.80
CA PRO A 93 7.81 -11.92 4.13
C PRO A 93 8.98 -12.01 5.11
N PHE A 94 10.02 -11.18 4.95
CA PHE A 94 11.20 -11.18 5.82
C PHE A 94 10.91 -10.59 7.20
N LEU A 95 10.08 -9.54 7.27
CA LEU A 95 9.60 -8.97 8.54
C LEU A 95 8.76 -9.95 9.34
N HIS A 96 8.05 -10.83 8.62
CA HIS A 96 7.31 -11.94 9.19
C HIS A 96 8.14 -13.23 9.33
N ARG A 97 9.48 -13.13 9.21
CA ARG A 97 10.45 -14.22 9.40
C ARG A 97 10.24 -15.42 8.47
N LEU A 98 9.65 -15.20 7.30
CA LEU A 98 9.36 -16.23 6.30
C LEU A 98 8.46 -17.34 6.85
N GLU A 99 7.53 -17.00 7.74
CA GLU A 99 6.60 -17.95 8.36
C GLU A 99 5.19 -17.37 8.37
N GLY A 100 4.16 -18.20 8.25
CA GLY A 100 2.76 -17.78 8.46
C GLY A 100 2.22 -16.79 7.43
N TRP A 101 1.17 -16.07 7.82
CA TRP A 101 0.43 -15.15 6.95
C TRP A 101 0.48 -13.73 7.51
N ALA A 102 0.75 -12.75 6.64
CA ALA A 102 0.75 -11.34 6.99
C ALA A 102 0.13 -10.47 5.89
N LEU A 103 -0.56 -9.41 6.28
CA LEU A 103 -1.14 -8.45 5.35
C LEU A 103 -0.18 -7.26 5.18
N PHE A 104 0.07 -6.85 3.94
CA PHE A 104 0.66 -5.55 3.62
C PHE A 104 -0.42 -4.58 3.15
N MET A 105 -0.32 -3.31 3.55
CA MET A 105 -1.18 -2.22 3.08
C MET A 105 -0.41 -0.91 2.86
N ASP A 106 -0.81 -0.11 1.88
CA ASP A 106 -0.41 1.30 1.78
C ASP A 106 -1.13 2.13 2.87
N CYS A 107 -0.56 3.28 3.28
CA CYS A 107 -1.07 4.04 4.44
C CYS A 107 -2.30 4.91 4.16
N ASP A 108 -2.59 5.20 2.89
CA ASP A 108 -3.68 6.02 2.38
C ASP A 108 -5.01 5.25 2.27
N MET A 109 -5.26 4.36 3.24
CA MET A 109 -6.41 3.47 3.28
C MET A 109 -7.19 3.56 4.61
N TYR A 110 -8.41 3.01 4.66
CA TYR A 110 -9.08 2.73 5.91
C TYR A 110 -10.05 1.55 5.81
N PHE A 111 -10.20 0.81 6.92
CA PHE A 111 -11.14 -0.32 7.01
C PHE A 111 -12.55 0.14 7.37
N ARG A 112 -13.53 -0.49 6.73
CA ARG A 112 -14.96 -0.44 7.04
C ARG A 112 -15.50 -1.78 7.57
N SER A 113 -14.74 -2.86 7.39
CA SER A 113 -15.06 -4.23 7.82
C SER A 113 -13.94 -4.86 8.65
N ASP A 114 -14.21 -6.03 9.24
CA ASP A 114 -13.24 -6.74 10.08
C ASP A 114 -12.04 -7.25 9.25
N PRO A 115 -10.81 -6.74 9.47
CA PRO A 115 -9.63 -7.19 8.74
C PRO A 115 -9.30 -8.67 8.98
N LEU A 116 -9.78 -9.29 10.06
CA LEU A 116 -9.54 -10.71 10.34
C LEU A 116 -10.23 -11.63 9.32
N GLU A 117 -11.29 -11.17 8.64
CA GLU A 117 -11.89 -11.93 7.53
C GLU A 117 -10.87 -12.26 6.43
N LEU A 118 -9.87 -11.39 6.21
CA LEU A 118 -8.82 -11.66 5.21
C LEU A 118 -7.98 -12.88 5.61
N PHE A 119 -7.59 -12.97 6.89
CA PHE A 119 -6.80 -14.08 7.43
C PHE A 119 -7.59 -15.39 7.50
N GLU A 120 -8.90 -15.30 7.73
CA GLU A 120 -9.78 -16.47 7.82
C GLU A 120 -10.12 -17.05 6.45
N LYS A 121 -10.36 -16.18 5.45
CA LYS A 121 -10.83 -16.60 4.12
C LYS A 121 -9.70 -16.87 3.14
N TYR A 122 -8.59 -16.14 3.22
CA TYR A 122 -7.49 -16.20 2.25
C TYR A 122 -6.23 -16.79 2.87
N ASN A 123 -6.28 -18.11 3.12
CA ASN A 123 -5.21 -18.88 3.75
C ASN A 123 -4.90 -20.23 3.06
N ASP A 124 -5.36 -20.43 1.82
CA ASP A 124 -5.03 -21.64 1.05
C ASP A 124 -3.50 -21.66 0.77
N PRO A 125 -2.79 -22.72 1.20
CA PRO A 125 -1.34 -22.84 1.07
C PRO A 125 -0.84 -22.92 -0.37
N LYS A 126 -1.72 -23.13 -1.37
CA LYS A 126 -1.38 -23.05 -2.78
C LYS A 126 -0.86 -21.67 -3.19
N TYR A 127 -1.39 -20.62 -2.56
CA TYR A 127 -1.13 -19.26 -3.00
C TYR A 127 0.01 -18.64 -2.17
N ALA A 128 0.97 -18.03 -2.87
CA ALA A 128 2.05 -17.26 -2.26
C ALA A 128 1.55 -15.90 -1.79
N VAL A 129 0.65 -15.30 -2.55
CA VAL A 129 0.01 -14.03 -2.23
C VAL A 129 -1.44 -14.02 -2.69
N TYR A 130 -2.28 -13.19 -2.05
CA TYR A 130 -3.53 -12.70 -2.64
C TYR A 130 -3.48 -11.19 -2.78
N CYS A 131 -4.04 -10.69 -3.89
CA CYS A 131 -4.26 -9.27 -4.10
C CYS A 131 -5.45 -9.03 -5.02
N VAL A 132 -5.95 -7.79 -5.04
CA VAL A 132 -6.98 -7.39 -6.01
C VAL A 132 -6.31 -7.17 -7.36
N LYS A 133 -6.80 -7.87 -8.39
CA LYS A 133 -6.26 -7.83 -9.75
C LYS A 133 -6.90 -6.73 -10.58
N HIS A 134 -6.67 -5.49 -10.18
CA HIS A 134 -7.18 -4.29 -10.86
C HIS A 134 -6.84 -4.27 -12.34
N ASP A 135 -7.85 -4.06 -13.18
CA ASP A 135 -7.69 -3.86 -14.61
C ASP A 135 -7.62 -2.36 -14.93
N HIS A 136 -6.40 -1.90 -15.21
CA HIS A 136 -6.14 -0.50 -15.58
C HIS A 136 -6.09 -0.28 -17.10
N THR A 137 -6.54 -1.24 -17.91
CA THR A 137 -6.66 -1.05 -19.37
C THR A 137 -7.57 0.13 -19.75
N GLN A 138 -8.44 0.58 -18.84
CA GLN A 138 -9.33 1.73 -19.01
C GLN A 138 -8.81 3.05 -18.39
N ALA A 139 -7.72 3.03 -17.60
CA ALA A 139 -7.20 4.21 -16.90
C ALA A 139 -6.16 4.99 -17.75
N SER A 140 -6.52 5.29 -19.01
CA SER A 140 -5.61 5.84 -20.03
C SER A 140 -5.67 7.36 -20.23
N GLU A 141 -6.29 8.14 -19.34
CA GLU A 141 -6.39 9.60 -19.51
C GLU A 141 -5.63 10.42 -18.46
N GLU A 142 -5.25 9.84 -17.31
CA GLU A 142 -4.45 10.54 -16.30
C GLU A 142 -2.94 10.41 -16.59
N THR A 143 -2.31 11.50 -17.02
CA THR A 143 -0.86 11.59 -17.28
C THR A 143 -0.02 11.91 -16.04
N HIS A 144 -0.66 12.28 -14.93
CA HIS A 144 0.00 12.68 -13.68
C HIS A 144 -0.66 12.00 -12.48
N LYS A 145 0.15 11.31 -11.67
CA LYS A 145 -0.29 10.78 -10.36
C LYS A 145 -0.44 11.91 -9.35
N MET A 146 -0.89 11.56 -8.14
CA MET A 146 -0.69 12.44 -6.98
C MET A 146 0.76 12.92 -6.94
N TYR A 147 0.93 14.20 -6.62
CA TYR A 147 2.23 14.83 -6.49
C TYR A 147 3.02 15.10 -7.79
N GLY A 148 2.33 15.21 -8.93
CA GLY A 148 2.97 15.54 -10.21
C GLY A 148 3.93 14.48 -10.74
N ASN A 149 3.93 13.28 -10.14
CA ASN A 149 4.71 12.14 -10.60
C ASN A 149 4.27 11.70 -12.00
N GLU A 150 5.24 11.42 -12.88
CA GLU A 150 4.98 10.80 -14.18
C GLU A 150 4.27 9.45 -14.01
N GLN A 151 3.15 9.27 -14.70
CA GLN A 151 2.36 8.04 -14.64
C GLN A 151 2.84 7.03 -15.69
N TYR A 152 3.57 6.00 -15.26
CA TYR A 152 3.98 4.91 -16.16
C TYR A 152 2.95 3.78 -16.18
N GLN A 153 2.66 3.25 -17.37
CA GLN A 153 1.86 2.04 -17.53
C GLN A 153 2.67 0.80 -17.13
N PHE A 154 2.11 -0.02 -16.25
CA PHE A 154 2.62 -1.35 -15.94
C PHE A 154 1.45 -2.33 -15.78
N SER A 155 1.68 -3.60 -16.15
CA SER A 155 0.63 -4.62 -16.31
C SER A 155 -0.12 -5.03 -15.04
N ARG A 156 0.38 -4.67 -13.86
CA ARG A 156 -0.18 -5.03 -12.54
C ARG A 156 -0.29 -3.80 -11.62
N LYS A 157 -0.80 -2.69 -12.17
CA LYS A 157 -0.96 -1.45 -11.43
C LYS A 157 -1.89 -1.63 -10.23
N ASN A 158 -1.48 -1.08 -9.08
CA ASN A 158 -2.15 -1.17 -7.78
C ASN A 158 -2.35 -2.59 -7.19
N TRP A 159 -1.85 -3.65 -7.82
CA TRP A 159 -1.94 -5.01 -7.25
C TRP A 159 -1.13 -5.16 -5.96
N SER A 160 -0.09 -4.35 -5.77
CA SER A 160 0.77 -4.43 -4.60
C SER A 160 0.38 -3.48 -3.46
N SER A 161 -0.76 -2.78 -3.55
CA SER A 161 -1.17 -1.82 -2.51
C SER A 161 -1.78 -2.51 -1.30
N VAL A 162 -2.53 -3.59 -1.51
CA VAL A 162 -3.02 -4.50 -0.47
C VAL A 162 -2.63 -5.92 -0.87
N VAL A 163 -1.79 -6.57 -0.07
CA VAL A 163 -1.28 -7.91 -0.39
C VAL A 163 -1.30 -8.78 0.85
N MET A 164 -2.06 -9.87 0.78
CA MET A 164 -2.01 -10.92 1.79
C MET A 164 -0.89 -11.89 1.42
N TYR A 165 0.19 -11.91 2.20
CA TYR A 165 1.36 -12.75 1.97
C TYR A 165 1.24 -14.06 2.75
N ASN A 166 1.46 -15.19 2.06
CA ASN A 166 1.86 -16.44 2.68
C ASN A 166 3.38 -16.42 2.84
N CYS A 167 3.86 -15.79 3.90
CA CYS A 167 5.27 -15.53 4.11
C CYS A 167 6.13 -16.81 4.13
N GLY A 168 5.55 -17.96 4.45
CA GLY A 168 6.21 -19.28 4.43
C GLY A 168 6.11 -20.04 3.10
N HIS A 169 5.52 -19.47 2.05
CA HIS A 169 5.41 -20.13 0.76
C HIS A 169 6.75 -20.25 0.04
N GLU A 170 7.02 -21.41 -0.57
CA GLU A 170 8.29 -21.70 -1.24
C GLU A 170 8.60 -20.76 -2.42
N GLY A 171 7.57 -20.17 -3.03
CA GLY A 171 7.72 -19.14 -4.06
C GLY A 171 8.54 -17.93 -3.59
N HIS A 172 8.63 -17.65 -2.29
CA HIS A 172 9.46 -16.59 -1.75
C HIS A 172 10.96 -16.95 -1.70
N HIS A 173 11.37 -18.19 -1.96
CA HIS A 173 12.79 -18.56 -2.06
C HIS A 173 13.52 -17.85 -3.21
N ASN A 174 12.77 -17.37 -4.22
CA ASN A 174 13.29 -16.59 -5.35
C ASN A 174 13.34 -15.08 -5.09
N LEU A 175 13.04 -14.65 -3.86
CA LEU A 175 13.10 -13.26 -3.42
C LEU A 175 14.08 -13.15 -2.25
N THR A 176 15.00 -12.18 -2.32
CA THR A 176 15.90 -11.84 -1.22
C THR A 176 15.70 -10.39 -0.76
N VAL A 177 16.20 -10.06 0.43
CA VAL A 177 16.27 -8.66 0.91
C VAL A 177 17.08 -7.76 -0.03
N ASP A 178 18.06 -8.33 -0.73
CA ASP A 178 18.85 -7.62 -1.73
C ASP A 178 18.05 -7.38 -3.01
N ASP A 179 17.20 -8.32 -3.43
CA ASP A 179 16.30 -8.12 -4.58
C ASP A 179 15.34 -6.95 -4.36
N VAL A 180 14.79 -6.82 -3.14
CA VAL A 180 13.96 -5.65 -2.77
C VAL A 180 14.72 -4.34 -2.93
N SER A 181 16.03 -4.35 -2.68
CA SER A 181 16.89 -3.18 -2.76
C SER A 181 17.49 -2.93 -4.14
N THR A 182 17.45 -3.89 -5.08
CA THR A 182 18.23 -3.83 -6.33
C THR A 182 17.43 -4.12 -7.60
N LYS A 183 16.32 -4.88 -7.54
CA LYS A 183 15.47 -5.16 -8.70
C LYS A 183 14.64 -3.93 -9.06
N SER A 184 14.32 -3.76 -10.34
CA SER A 184 13.49 -2.65 -10.79
C SER A 184 12.09 -2.69 -10.16
N GLY A 185 11.45 -1.53 -10.04
CA GLY A 185 10.09 -1.46 -9.55
C GLY A 185 9.12 -2.27 -10.40
N ARG A 186 9.34 -2.30 -11.72
CA ARG A 186 8.54 -3.14 -12.63
C ARG A 186 8.65 -4.63 -12.29
N TRP A 187 9.83 -5.12 -11.92
CA TRP A 187 10.00 -6.52 -11.53
C TRP A 187 9.26 -6.81 -10.21
N LEU A 188 9.39 -5.90 -9.24
CA LEU A 188 8.78 -6.05 -7.92
C LEU A 188 7.24 -5.96 -7.96
N HIS A 189 6.69 -4.88 -8.51
CA HIS A 189 5.25 -4.66 -8.59
C HIS A 189 4.52 -5.64 -9.52
N ASN A 190 5.24 -6.38 -10.37
CA ASN A 190 4.65 -7.46 -11.16
C ASN A 190 4.85 -8.85 -10.54
N PHE A 191 5.34 -8.94 -9.31
CA PHE A 191 5.58 -10.21 -8.61
C PHE A 191 6.43 -11.19 -9.42
N LYS A 192 7.47 -10.70 -10.13
CA LYS A 192 8.22 -11.50 -11.11
C LYS A 192 9.09 -12.62 -10.51
N TRP A 193 9.12 -12.76 -9.19
CA TRP A 193 9.72 -13.92 -8.51
C TRP A 193 8.74 -15.08 -8.28
N LEU A 194 7.43 -14.83 -8.49
CA LEU A 194 6.37 -15.82 -8.33
C LEU A 194 5.89 -16.34 -9.67
N ASP A 195 5.40 -17.57 -9.67
CA ASP A 195 4.60 -18.12 -10.75
C ASP A 195 3.17 -17.57 -10.66
N ASP A 196 2.59 -17.22 -11.82
CA ASP A 196 1.31 -16.51 -11.87
C ASP A 196 0.12 -17.31 -11.30
N ASP A 197 0.20 -18.64 -11.32
CA ASP A 197 -0.82 -19.54 -10.76
C ASP A 197 -0.78 -19.62 -9.22
N THR A 198 0.29 -19.10 -8.60
CA THR A 198 0.43 -18.94 -7.15
C THR A 198 -0.06 -17.56 -6.66
N ILE A 199 -0.54 -16.69 -7.55
CA ILE A 199 -1.10 -15.37 -7.21
C ILE A 199 -2.64 -15.48 -7.15
N GLY A 200 -3.15 -15.52 -5.93
CA GLY A 200 -4.58 -15.56 -5.62
C GLY A 200 -5.27 -14.21 -5.86
N ASP A 201 -6.60 -14.24 -5.86
CA ASP A 201 -7.45 -13.08 -6.12
C ASP A 201 -8.16 -12.63 -4.84
N LEU A 202 -8.18 -11.32 -4.59
CA LEU A 202 -9.05 -10.69 -3.61
C LEU A 202 -10.18 -9.96 -4.33
N PRO A 203 -11.42 -10.02 -3.81
CA PRO A 203 -12.52 -9.18 -4.26
C PRO A 203 -12.17 -7.69 -4.17
N GLU A 204 -12.65 -6.92 -5.14
CA GLU A 204 -12.38 -5.49 -5.25
C GLU A 204 -12.81 -4.68 -4.03
N GLU A 205 -13.83 -5.13 -3.28
CA GLU A 205 -14.24 -4.51 -2.02
C GLU A 205 -13.10 -4.41 -0.98
N TRP A 206 -12.06 -5.25 -1.05
CA TRP A 206 -10.89 -5.20 -0.17
C TRP A 206 -9.80 -4.21 -0.61
N ASN A 207 -9.93 -3.61 -1.77
CA ASN A 207 -9.03 -2.57 -2.28
C ASN A 207 -9.80 -1.67 -3.25
N TRP A 208 -10.87 -1.04 -2.78
CA TRP A 208 -11.64 -0.09 -3.59
C TRP A 208 -10.78 1.15 -3.83
N LEU A 209 -10.58 1.52 -5.09
CA LEU A 209 -9.68 2.59 -5.49
C LEU A 209 -10.46 3.85 -5.85
N ASP A 210 -10.16 4.95 -5.15
CA ASP A 210 -10.64 6.28 -5.51
C ASP A 210 -10.24 6.63 -6.96
N GLY A 211 -11.24 6.95 -7.78
CA GLY A 211 -11.09 7.29 -9.19
C GLY A 211 -10.93 6.09 -10.15
N HIS A 212 -11.14 4.85 -9.68
CA HIS A 212 -11.06 3.68 -10.55
C HIS A 212 -12.13 2.62 -10.27
N SER A 213 -12.39 2.31 -9.01
CA SER A 213 -13.41 1.31 -8.64
C SER A 213 -14.83 1.83 -8.86
N SER A 214 -15.76 0.92 -9.15
CA SER A 214 -17.17 1.28 -9.33
C SER A 214 -17.77 1.86 -8.05
N ALA A 215 -18.60 2.89 -8.18
CA ALA A 215 -19.38 3.48 -7.10
C ALA A 215 -20.41 2.50 -6.50
N ASP A 216 -20.80 1.46 -7.24
CA ASP A 216 -21.77 0.45 -6.76
C ASP A 216 -21.17 -0.54 -5.75
N ILE A 217 -19.85 -0.53 -5.56
CA ILE A 217 -19.15 -1.45 -4.64
C ILE A 217 -19.18 -0.88 -3.23
N ASP A 218 -19.78 -1.63 -2.30
CA ASP A 218 -19.70 -1.36 -0.87
C ASP A 218 -18.33 -1.81 -0.34
N ALA A 219 -17.40 -0.85 -0.21
CA ALA A 219 -16.00 -1.13 0.06
C ALA A 219 -15.78 -1.62 1.50
N LYS A 220 -15.04 -2.72 1.67
CA LYS A 220 -14.54 -3.17 2.98
C LYS A 220 -13.27 -2.45 3.40
N ASN A 221 -12.47 -2.05 2.43
CA ASN A 221 -11.27 -1.24 2.60
C ASN A 221 -11.19 -0.25 1.44
N VAL A 222 -11.18 1.04 1.78
CA VAL A 222 -11.13 2.15 0.83
C VAL A 222 -9.68 2.61 0.71
N HIS A 223 -9.22 2.85 -0.51
CA HIS A 223 -7.86 3.28 -0.84
C HIS A 223 -7.90 4.56 -1.68
N PHE A 224 -7.42 5.65 -1.10
CA PHE A 224 -7.42 6.97 -1.74
C PHE A 224 -6.20 7.15 -2.66
N THR A 225 -6.20 6.51 -3.84
CA THR A 225 -5.03 6.43 -4.73
C THR A 225 -4.56 7.75 -5.33
N ARG A 226 -5.46 8.75 -5.38
CA ARG A 226 -5.17 10.12 -5.84
C ARG A 226 -4.86 11.04 -4.66
N GLY A 227 -4.48 10.43 -3.53
CA GLY A 227 -4.59 10.87 -2.14
C GLY A 227 -5.99 11.24 -1.73
N GLY A 228 -6.16 11.61 -0.46
CA GLY A 228 -7.49 11.57 0.16
C GLY A 228 -7.91 12.88 0.82
N PRO A 229 -8.89 12.80 1.73
CA PRO A 229 -9.55 13.96 2.32
C PRO A 229 -8.61 14.92 3.06
N TRP A 230 -7.44 14.45 3.52
CA TRP A 230 -6.40 15.30 4.11
C TRP A 230 -5.75 16.28 3.13
N PHE A 231 -5.98 16.12 1.82
CA PHE A 231 -5.57 17.04 0.76
C PHE A 231 -6.75 17.77 0.08
N ARG A 232 -7.96 17.69 0.66
CA ARG A 232 -9.16 18.39 0.17
C ARG A 232 -8.90 19.90 0.04
N GLY A 233 -9.36 20.51 -1.06
CA GLY A 233 -9.14 21.92 -1.37
C GLY A 233 -7.72 22.28 -1.83
N GLN A 234 -6.83 21.30 -1.98
CA GLN A 234 -5.47 21.50 -2.49
C GLN A 234 -5.26 20.72 -3.79
N ILE A 235 -5.02 19.42 -3.67
CA ILE A 235 -4.67 18.53 -4.80
C ILE A 235 -5.64 17.36 -4.93
N TRP A 236 -6.65 17.29 -4.07
CA TRP A 236 -7.67 16.25 -4.09
C TRP A 236 -9.07 16.84 -3.91
N GLU A 237 -10.03 16.28 -4.64
CA GLU A 237 -11.47 16.48 -4.51
C GLU A 237 -12.19 15.16 -4.87
N PRO A 238 -13.38 14.89 -4.31
CA PRO A 238 -14.17 13.72 -4.69
C PRO A 238 -14.58 13.80 -6.17
N LEU A 239 -14.51 12.69 -6.88
CA LEU A 239 -14.95 12.63 -8.29
C LEU A 239 -16.44 12.36 -8.44
N ASP A 240 -17.04 11.70 -7.45
CA ASP A 240 -18.44 11.31 -7.42
C ASP A 240 -19.00 11.31 -6.00
N GLU A 241 -20.30 11.06 -5.87
CA GLU A 241 -21.00 11.01 -4.59
C GLU A 241 -20.43 9.93 -3.66
N GLN A 242 -20.03 8.78 -4.21
CA GLN A 242 -19.50 7.67 -3.41
C GLN A 242 -18.13 8.01 -2.80
N SER A 243 -17.26 8.64 -3.59
CA SER A 243 -15.96 9.14 -3.15
C SER A 243 -16.13 10.20 -2.05
N GLU A 244 -17.15 11.06 -2.16
CA GLU A 244 -17.49 12.03 -1.12
C GLU A 244 -18.00 11.35 0.16
N VAL A 245 -18.84 10.33 0.06
CA VAL A 245 -19.31 9.55 1.21
C VAL A 245 -18.13 8.91 1.94
N TYR A 246 -17.22 8.23 1.23
CA TYR A 246 -16.04 7.63 1.85
C TYR A 246 -15.08 8.67 2.43
N ALA A 247 -14.98 9.84 1.82
CA ALA A 247 -14.19 10.94 2.35
C ALA A 247 -14.75 11.48 3.68
N GLN A 248 -16.06 11.68 3.76
CA GLN A 248 -16.74 12.10 4.99
C GLN A 248 -16.65 11.03 6.09
N GLU A 249 -16.75 9.75 5.74
CA GLU A 249 -16.52 8.64 6.68
C GLU A 249 -15.10 8.70 7.26
N TRP A 250 -14.09 8.89 6.42
CA TRP A 250 -12.70 9.00 6.85
C TRP A 250 -12.49 10.20 7.78
N GLU A 251 -13.05 11.37 7.45
CA GLU A 251 -12.98 12.58 8.30
C GLU A 251 -13.63 12.34 9.67
N ALA A 252 -14.80 11.71 9.70
CA ALA A 252 -15.48 11.35 10.95
C ALA A 252 -14.69 10.33 11.79
N LEU A 253 -14.00 9.39 11.14
CA LEU A 253 -13.14 8.41 11.81
C LEU A 253 -11.88 9.06 12.40
N LYS A 254 -11.30 10.02 11.68
CA LYS A 254 -10.19 10.84 12.17
C LYS A 254 -10.55 11.58 13.45
N GLU A 255 -11.70 12.27 13.48
CA GLU A 255 -12.12 13.02 14.67
C GLU A 255 -12.42 12.10 15.87
N LYS A 256 -13.01 10.91 15.61
CA LYS A 256 -13.19 9.86 16.64
C LYS A 256 -11.85 9.35 17.17
N MET A 257 -10.87 9.12 16.31
CA MET A 257 -9.52 8.71 16.69
C MET A 257 -8.86 9.75 17.59
N LYS A 258 -8.90 11.04 17.21
CA LYS A 258 -8.36 12.15 18.02
C LYS A 258 -9.04 12.24 19.38
N SER A 259 -10.35 12.06 19.43
CA SER A 259 -11.13 12.09 20.68
C SER A 259 -10.83 10.92 21.61
N ALA A 260 -10.43 9.76 21.08
CA ALA A 260 -10.06 8.60 21.89
C ALA A 260 -8.63 8.65 22.44
N ALA A 261 -7.79 9.56 21.93
CA ALA A 261 -6.40 9.73 22.33
C ALA A 261 -6.18 10.85 23.36
N GLY A 262 -7.18 11.72 23.59
CA GLY A 262 -7.17 12.79 24.60
C GLY A 262 -7.88 12.40 25.89
#